data_AF-A0A6L8VJF5-F1
#
_entry.id   AF-A0A6L8VJF5-F1
#
_cell.length_a   1.000
_cell.length_b   1.000
_cell.length_c   1.000
_cell.angle_alpha   90.00
_cell.angle_beta   90.00
_cell.angle_gamma   90.00
#
_symmetry.space_group_name_H-M   'P 1'
#
loop_
_entity.id
_entity.type
_entity.pdbx_description
1 polymer ?
#
loop_
_entity_poly.entity_id
_entity_poly.type
_entity_poly.pdbx_seq_one_letter_code
_entity_poly.pdbx_strand_id
1 'polypeptide(L)'
;MTVTADIEIRAAYCEALDEDGEVLAAFATSDDPDEGYALFRQDGAKLWLEVSDDIFGAHDAIETITVDDARIAFVIRPAQVARLGMIRSVEITPAAEVEGWAEAVALLRRMLPAA
;
A
#
# COMPACT_ATOMS: atom_id res chain seq x y z
N MET A 1 11.85 5.43 21.40
CA MET A 1 11.40 6.40 20.38
C MET A 1 10.67 5.60 19.34
N THR A 2 9.37 5.80 19.18
CA THR A 2 8.66 5.27 18.02
C THR A 2 9.17 6.08 16.83
N VAL A 3 9.83 5.43 15.88
CA VAL A 3 10.21 6.09 14.62
C VAL A 3 8.92 6.21 13.82
N THR A 4 8.42 7.43 13.63
CA THR A 4 7.29 7.74 12.75
C THR A 4 7.65 7.34 11.31
N ALA A 5 6.69 6.76 10.56
CA ALA A 5 6.91 6.47 9.15
C ALA A 5 7.09 7.76 8.34
N ASP A 6 7.77 7.70 7.19
CA ASP A 6 7.92 8.88 6.34
C ASP A 6 6.58 9.31 5.72
N ILE A 7 5.69 8.34 5.46
CA ILE A 7 4.30 8.57 5.03
C ILE A 7 3.36 7.76 5.93
N GLU A 8 2.30 8.40 6.40
CA GLU A 8 1.22 7.77 7.16
C GLU A 8 -0.11 7.96 6.42
N ILE A 9 -0.79 6.85 6.11
CA ILE A 9 -2.09 6.83 5.46
C ILE A 9 -3.11 6.32 6.48
N ARG A 10 -4.11 7.14 6.78
CA ARG A 10 -5.28 6.70 7.55
C ARG A 10 -6.41 6.40 6.56
N ALA A 11 -6.57 5.12 6.22
CA ALA A 11 -7.51 4.69 5.20
C ALA A 11 -8.95 4.88 5.67
N ALA A 12 -9.72 5.71 4.97
CA ALA A 12 -11.17 5.85 5.14
C ALA A 12 -11.96 5.15 4.02
N TYR A 13 -11.27 4.80 2.93
CA TYR A 13 -11.82 4.03 1.82
C TYR A 13 -10.82 2.93 1.43
N CYS A 14 -11.32 1.72 1.18
CA CYS A 14 -10.49 0.59 0.74
C CYS A 14 -11.19 -0.13 -0.41
N GLU A 15 -10.40 -0.59 -1.37
CA GLU A 15 -10.88 -1.36 -2.51
C GLU A 15 -10.10 -2.66 -2.64
N ALA A 16 -10.82 -3.74 -2.91
CA ALA A 16 -10.28 -5.03 -3.26
C ALA A 16 -10.92 -5.48 -4.58
N LEU A 17 -10.11 -5.60 -5.63
CA LEU A 17 -10.55 -6.01 -6.95
C LEU A 17 -9.76 -7.24 -7.39
N ASP A 18 -10.47 -8.27 -7.82
CA ASP A 18 -9.94 -9.56 -8.27
C ASP A 18 -10.88 -10.11 -9.35
N GLU A 19 -10.95 -9.40 -10.48
CA GLU A 19 -11.89 -9.67 -11.57
C GLU A 19 -11.24 -9.35 -12.92
N ASP A 20 -11.64 -10.06 -13.98
CA ASP A 20 -11.24 -9.79 -15.38
C ASP A 20 -9.73 -9.65 -15.65
N GLY A 21 -8.90 -10.33 -14.85
CA GLY A 21 -7.44 -10.29 -14.98
C GLY A 21 -6.78 -9.08 -14.30
N GLU A 22 -7.56 -8.26 -13.61
CA GLU A 22 -7.10 -7.19 -12.74
C GLU A 22 -7.15 -7.65 -11.28
N VAL A 23 -6.02 -7.51 -10.58
CA VAL A 23 -5.90 -7.84 -9.16
C VAL A 23 -5.23 -6.68 -8.44
N LEU A 24 -5.99 -5.94 -7.61
CA LEU A 24 -5.47 -4.83 -6.84
C LEU A 24 -6.12 -4.67 -5.47
N ALA A 25 -5.35 -4.13 -4.54
CA ALA A 25 -5.79 -3.69 -3.22
C ALA A 25 -5.38 -2.22 -3.02
N ALA A 26 -6.33 -1.34 -2.74
CA ALA A 26 -6.09 0.08 -2.53
C ALA A 26 -6.57 0.53 -1.15
N PHE A 27 -5.84 1.48 -0.57
CA PHE A 27 -6.07 2.05 0.75
C PHE A 27 -5.93 3.57 0.66
N ALA A 28 -7.06 4.28 0.70
CA ALA A 28 -7.13 5.72 0.44
C ALA A 28 -7.67 6.49 1.65
N THR A 29 -7.20 7.72 1.83
CA THR A 29 -7.64 8.62 2.91
C THR A 29 -9.10 9.06 2.74
N SER A 30 -9.64 8.98 1.52
CA SER A 30 -11.05 9.17 1.16
C SER A 30 -11.38 8.47 -0.17
N ASP A 31 -12.58 8.67 -0.69
CA ASP A 31 -13.00 8.25 -2.04
C ASP A 31 -12.46 9.17 -3.15
N ASP A 32 -11.85 10.30 -2.78
CA ASP A 32 -11.15 11.20 -3.71
C ASP A 32 -9.68 10.75 -3.87
N PRO A 33 -9.26 10.31 -5.06
CA PRO A 33 -7.88 9.86 -5.30
C PRO A 33 -6.83 10.96 -5.07
N ASP A 34 -7.21 12.24 -5.11
CA ASP A 34 -6.30 13.36 -4.88
C ASP A 34 -5.92 13.54 -3.39
N GLU A 35 -6.67 12.93 -2.46
CA GLU A 35 -6.42 13.07 -1.01
C GLU A 35 -5.39 12.09 -0.45
N GLY A 36 -4.87 11.19 -1.30
CA GLY A 36 -3.74 10.33 -1.01
C GLY A 36 -4.13 8.87 -0.73
N TYR A 37 -3.33 7.96 -1.29
CA TYR A 37 -3.59 6.53 -1.22
C TYR A 37 -2.30 5.72 -1.29
N ALA A 38 -2.41 4.43 -0.97
CA ALA A 38 -1.47 3.39 -1.39
C ALA A 38 -2.22 2.32 -2.17
N LEU A 39 -1.72 1.98 -3.35
CA LEU A 39 -2.29 0.99 -4.25
C LEU A 39 -1.25 -0.10 -4.53
N PHE A 40 -1.70 -1.33 -4.39
CA PHE A 40 -0.94 -2.53 -4.71
C PHE A 40 -1.65 -3.22 -5.86
N ARG A 41 -0.97 -3.45 -6.98
CA ARG A 41 -1.55 -4.11 -8.16
C ARG A 41 -0.65 -5.24 -8.63
N GLN A 42 -1.23 -6.39 -8.98
CA GLN A 42 -0.48 -7.42 -9.70
C GLN A 42 -0.27 -6.97 -11.14
N ASP A 43 0.99 -6.93 -11.56
CA ASP A 43 1.41 -6.73 -12.93
C ASP A 43 2.16 -7.97 -13.40
N GLY A 44 1.40 -8.96 -13.89
CA GLY A 44 1.88 -10.31 -14.14
C GLY A 44 2.43 -10.96 -12.86
N ALA A 45 3.70 -11.32 -12.87
CA ALA A 45 4.37 -11.93 -11.70
C ALA A 45 4.95 -10.90 -10.72
N LYS A 46 4.81 -9.60 -11.01
CA LYS A 46 5.37 -8.52 -10.19
C LYS A 46 4.27 -7.79 -9.44
N LEU A 47 4.65 -7.19 -8.31
CA LEU A 47 3.83 -6.25 -7.59
C LEU A 47 4.20 -4.83 -8.02
N TRP A 48 3.21 -4.07 -8.49
CA TRP A 48 3.28 -2.62 -8.63
C TRP A 48 2.82 -2.00 -7.31
N LEU A 49 3.67 -1.16 -6.71
CA LEU A 49 3.30 -0.30 -5.59
C LEU A 49 3.18 1.13 -6.10
N GLU A 50 2.11 1.79 -5.72
CA GLU A 50 1.90 3.22 -5.93
C GLU A 50 1.48 3.86 -4.62
N VAL A 51 1.99 5.05 -4.35
CA VAL A 51 1.57 5.86 -3.21
C VAL A 51 1.27 7.23 -3.77
N SER A 52 -0.01 7.57 -3.95
CA SER A 52 -0.50 8.81 -4.58
C SER A 52 0.08 9.09 -5.98
N ASP A 53 -0.71 9.66 -6.88
CA ASP A 53 -0.25 9.95 -8.25
C ASP A 53 1.03 10.82 -8.30
N ASP A 54 1.14 11.76 -7.35
CA ASP A 54 2.23 12.75 -7.31
C ASP A 54 3.46 12.34 -6.48
N ILE A 55 3.42 11.23 -5.73
CA ILE A 55 4.55 10.85 -4.85
C ILE A 55 5.42 9.77 -5.51
N PHE A 56 4.91 8.55 -5.74
CA PHE A 56 5.63 7.56 -6.54
C PHE A 56 4.79 6.36 -6.99
N GLY A 57 5.22 5.75 -8.10
CA GLY A 57 4.84 4.40 -8.53
C GLY A 57 6.06 3.58 -8.96
N ALA A 58 6.15 2.33 -8.51
CA ALA A 58 7.29 1.47 -8.78
C ALA A 58 7.02 -0.04 -8.59
N HIS A 59 7.57 -0.85 -9.51
CA HIS A 59 7.85 -2.25 -9.23
C HIS A 59 9.06 -2.40 -8.31
N ASP A 60 9.09 -3.50 -7.55
CA ASP A 60 10.23 -3.91 -6.69
C ASP A 60 10.69 -2.80 -5.72
N ALA A 61 9.74 -2.01 -5.23
CA ALA A 61 9.99 -0.91 -4.30
C ALA A 61 10.18 -1.36 -2.85
N ILE A 62 9.59 -2.50 -2.47
CA ILE A 62 9.43 -2.95 -1.09
C ILE A 62 10.59 -3.86 -0.68
N GLU A 63 11.28 -3.52 0.40
CA GLU A 63 12.28 -4.37 1.06
C GLU A 63 11.63 -5.36 2.03
N THR A 64 10.80 -4.83 2.93
CA THR A 64 10.02 -5.59 3.89
C THR A 64 8.61 -5.04 3.95
N ILE A 65 7.64 -5.92 4.20
CA ILE A 65 6.24 -5.56 4.42
C ILE A 65 5.67 -6.43 5.54
N THR A 66 4.85 -5.82 6.39
CA THR A 66 4.05 -6.47 7.43
C THR A 66 2.59 -6.10 7.20
N VAL A 67 1.71 -7.11 7.16
CA VAL A 67 0.29 -6.95 6.88
C VAL A 67 -0.51 -7.62 7.99
N ASP A 68 -0.92 -6.80 8.96
CA ASP A 68 -1.73 -7.20 10.11
C ASP A 68 -3.17 -6.67 9.96
N ASP A 69 -4.10 -7.20 10.76
CA ASP A 69 -5.51 -6.83 10.67
C ASP A 69 -5.78 -5.36 11.07
N ALA A 70 -4.83 -4.72 11.74
CA ALA A 70 -4.95 -3.33 12.19
C ALA A 70 -3.96 -2.36 11.52
N ARG A 71 -3.03 -2.87 10.72
CA ARG A 71 -1.91 -2.08 10.19
C ARG A 71 -1.21 -2.77 9.03
N ILE A 72 -0.87 -2.00 8.00
CA ILE A 72 0.11 -2.36 6.98
C ILE A 72 1.32 -1.46 7.15
N ALA A 73 2.52 -2.02 7.12
CA ALA A 73 3.74 -1.22 7.14
C ALA A 73 4.78 -1.82 6.20
N PHE A 74 5.42 -0.98 5.41
CA PHE A 74 6.49 -1.41 4.52
C PHE A 74 7.66 -0.45 4.50
N VAL A 75 8.84 -1.01 4.24
CA VAL A 75 10.09 -0.30 4.08
C VAL A 75 10.48 -0.31 2.61
N ILE A 76 10.89 0.85 2.10
CA ILE A 76 11.38 1.01 0.73
C ILE A 76 12.80 0.45 0.64
N ARG A 77 13.10 -0.31 -0.42
CA ARG A 77 14.45 -0.79 -0.72
C ARG A 77 15.45 0.37 -0.71
N PRO A 78 16.60 0.26 -0.02
CA PRO A 78 17.60 1.34 0.02
C PRO A 78 18.03 1.84 -1.36
N ALA A 79 18.08 0.94 -2.35
CA ALA A 79 18.43 1.27 -3.74
C ALA A 79 17.36 2.12 -4.47
N GLN A 80 16.12 2.13 -3.98
CA GLN A 80 14.99 2.86 -4.56
C GLN A 80 14.76 4.22 -3.88
N VAL A 81 15.16 4.40 -2.62
CA VAL A 81 14.90 5.60 -1.81
C VAL A 81 15.18 6.91 -2.54
N ALA A 82 16.35 7.05 -3.17
CA ALA A 82 16.70 8.29 -3.87
C ALA A 82 15.83 8.56 -5.10
N ARG A 83 15.35 7.50 -5.77
CA ARG A 83 14.43 7.59 -6.92
C ARG A 83 13.02 7.93 -6.48
N LEU A 84 12.60 7.44 -5.31
CA LEU A 84 11.26 7.60 -4.75
C LEU A 84 11.20 8.75 -3.74
N GLY A 85 11.84 9.88 -4.04
CA GLY A 85 11.68 11.12 -3.27
C GLY A 85 12.27 11.09 -1.85
N MET A 86 13.24 10.21 -1.57
CA MET A 86 13.86 10.00 -0.25
C MET A 86 12.95 9.32 0.78
N ILE A 87 11.81 8.77 0.35
CA ILE A 87 10.89 8.00 1.19
C ILE A 87 11.52 6.63 1.53
N ARG A 88 11.48 6.26 2.81
CA ARG A 88 12.03 5.01 3.36
C ARG A 88 10.97 4.11 3.96
N SER A 89 9.85 4.65 4.42
CA SER A 89 8.79 3.84 5.04
C SER A 89 7.41 4.45 4.86
N VAL A 90 6.42 3.57 4.76
CA VAL A 90 5.01 3.93 4.71
C VAL A 90 4.24 3.06 5.69
N GLU A 91 3.30 3.67 6.39
CA GLU A 91 2.38 3.01 7.30
C GLU A 91 0.94 3.32 6.92
N ILE A 92 0.09 2.30 6.92
CA ILE A 92 -1.33 2.39 6.61
C ILE A 92 -2.11 1.84 7.79
N THR A 93 -3.09 2.60 8.27
CA THR A 93 -4.00 2.19 9.36
C THR A 93 -5.45 2.47 8.99
N PRO A 94 -6.42 1.65 9.45
CA PRO A 94 -7.82 1.89 9.19
C PRO A 94 -8.35 3.08 10.02
N ALA A 95 -9.26 3.85 9.42
CA ALA A 95 -10.18 4.71 10.17
C ALA A 95 -11.13 3.86 11.04
N ALA A 96 -11.87 4.50 11.95
CA ALA A 96 -12.72 3.76 12.90
C ALA A 96 -13.86 2.98 12.22
N GLU A 97 -14.38 3.51 11.11
CA GLU A 97 -15.51 2.95 10.35
C GLU A 97 -15.15 2.89 8.87
N VAL A 98 -14.06 2.20 8.52
CA VAL A 98 -13.65 1.99 7.12
C VAL A 98 -14.28 0.74 6.55
N GLU A 99 -14.94 0.88 5.40
CA GLU A 99 -15.45 -0.24 4.61
C GLU A 99 -14.33 -0.85 3.74
N GLY A 100 -14.39 -2.16 3.50
CA GLY A 100 -13.48 -2.85 2.58
C GLY A 100 -12.07 -3.15 3.12
N TRP A 101 -11.72 -2.71 4.34
CA TRP A 101 -10.37 -2.92 4.90
C TRP A 101 -10.01 -4.39 5.02
N ALA A 102 -10.92 -5.22 5.54
CA ALA A 102 -10.64 -6.64 5.77
C ALA A 102 -10.44 -7.38 4.44
N GLU A 103 -11.27 -7.07 3.44
CA GLU A 103 -11.22 -7.61 2.09
C GLU A 103 -9.91 -7.21 1.37
N ALA A 104 -9.54 -5.92 1.43
CA ALA A 104 -8.32 -5.40 0.82
C ALA A 104 -7.06 -5.98 1.49
N VAL A 105 -7.04 -6.10 2.82
CA VAL A 105 -5.96 -6.75 3.58
C VAL A 105 -5.83 -8.23 3.18
N ALA A 106 -6.96 -8.94 3.09
CA ALA A 106 -6.96 -10.35 2.70
C ALA A 106 -6.43 -10.53 1.26
N LEU A 107 -6.82 -9.65 0.34
CA LEU A 107 -6.32 -9.67 -1.02
C LEU A 107 -4.82 -9.34 -1.10
N LEU A 108 -4.37 -8.30 -0.41
CA LEU A 108 -2.95 -7.93 -0.35
C LEU A 108 -2.10 -9.11 0.16
N ARG A 109 -2.54 -9.82 1.20
CA ARG A 109 -1.85 -11.02 1.70
C ARG A 109 -1.72 -12.12 0.63
N ARG A 110 -2.71 -12.28 -0.24
CA ARG A 110 -2.67 -13.24 -1.38
C ARG A 110 -1.71 -12.79 -2.48
N MET A 111 -1.55 -11.48 -2.68
CA MET A 111 -0.68 -10.90 -3.71
C MET A 111 0.81 -10.97 -3.35
N LEU A 112 1.13 -11.00 -2.06
CA LEU A 112 2.51 -11.10 -1.58
C LEU A 112 3.04 -12.53 -1.73
N PRO A 113 4.33 -12.69 -2.09
CA PRO A 113 4.95 -14.02 -2.10
C PRO A 113 4.88 -14.65 -0.71
N ALA A 114 4.68 -15.98 -0.67
CA ALA A 114 4.77 -16.72 0.59
C ALA A 114 6.16 -16.50 1.21
N ALA A 115 6.17 -16.11 2.49
CA ALA A 115 7.38 -15.90 3.29
C ALA A 115 8.16 -17.21 3.52
#